data_AF-A0A3Q7TRT9-F1
#
_entry.id   AF-A0A3Q7TRT9-F1
#
_cell.length_a   1.000
_cell.length_b   1.000
_cell.length_c   1.000
_cell.angle_alpha   90.00
_cell.angle_beta   90.00
_cell.angle_gamma   90.00
#
_symmetry.space_group_name_H-M   'P 1'
#
loop_
_entity.id
_entity.type
_entity.pdbx_description
1 polymer ?
#
loop_
_entity_poly.entity_id
_entity_poly.type
_entity_poly.pdbx_seq_one_letter_code
_entity_poly.pdbx_strand_id
1 'polypeptide(L)'
;MDFIQATIRRLKRSPEKQMAMPARRERNRQAAAAGPEHSRGKGRRGPRGRNRGCVLTAIHLNVTDLGLGYETKEELIFRYCSGSCDAAETMYDKILKNLSKSRRLASDKAGQACCRPIAYDDDLSFLDDNLVYHILRKHSAKRCGCI
;
A
#
# COMPACT_ATOMS: atom_id res chain seq x y z
N MET A 1 -11.16 -66.34 -8.89
CA MET A 1 -11.39 -64.88 -9.00
C MET A 1 -10.96 -64.49 -10.38
N ASP A 2 -11.89 -64.76 -11.27
CA ASP A 2 -11.68 -65.06 -12.66
C ASP A 2 -11.89 -63.81 -13.52
N PHE A 3 -11.06 -63.71 -14.55
CA PHE A 3 -11.49 -63.38 -15.91
C PHE A 3 -11.80 -61.91 -16.26
N ILE A 4 -10.99 -61.44 -17.23
CA ILE A 4 -11.36 -60.57 -18.36
C ILE A 4 -11.02 -59.07 -18.22
N GLN A 5 -9.76 -58.81 -18.52
CA GLN A 5 -9.34 -57.87 -19.57
C GLN A 5 -10.28 -57.91 -20.80
N ALA A 6 -11.09 -56.88 -21.07
CA ALA A 6 -11.55 -56.51 -22.43
C ALA A 6 -12.49 -55.29 -22.45
N THR A 7 -12.33 -54.48 -23.50
CA THR A 7 -13.41 -53.68 -24.14
C THR A 7 -13.87 -52.38 -23.47
N ILE A 8 -12.94 -51.42 -23.48
CA ILE A 8 -13.11 -50.19 -24.27
C ILE A 8 -13.85 -50.53 -25.57
N ARG A 9 -15.18 -50.40 -25.59
CA ARG A 9 -16.04 -50.29 -26.78
C ARG A 9 -17.51 -50.16 -26.36
N ARG A 10 -17.95 -48.92 -26.15
CA ARG A 10 -19.26 -48.44 -26.64
C ARG A 10 -19.30 -46.91 -26.74
N LEU A 11 -18.24 -46.35 -27.33
CA LEU A 11 -18.33 -45.11 -28.11
C LEU A 11 -19.00 -45.44 -29.45
N LYS A 12 -20.33 -45.34 -29.48
CA LYS A 12 -21.23 -45.30 -30.65
C LYS A 12 -22.52 -44.68 -30.10
N ARG A 13 -23.16 -43.64 -30.65
CA ARG A 13 -23.11 -42.96 -31.94
C ARG A 13 -24.12 -41.78 -31.82
N SER A 14 -23.85 -40.66 -32.49
CA SER A 14 -24.69 -39.47 -32.86
C SER A 14 -26.23 -39.66 -33.00
N PRO A 15 -27.10 -38.61 -33.12
CA PRO A 15 -26.89 -37.35 -33.88
C PRO A 15 -27.59 -36.04 -33.39
N GLU A 16 -27.34 -34.98 -34.17
CA GLU A 16 -27.80 -33.59 -34.12
C GLU A 16 -29.33 -33.36 -34.11
N LYS A 17 -29.77 -32.21 -33.57
CA LYS A 17 -30.97 -31.50 -34.06
C LYS A 17 -30.96 -30.00 -33.74
N GLN A 18 -31.01 -29.21 -34.81
CA GLN A 18 -31.25 -27.76 -34.85
C GLN A 18 -32.73 -27.41 -34.59
N MET A 19 -33.00 -26.15 -34.20
CA MET A 19 -34.17 -25.28 -34.41
C MET A 19 -34.31 -24.32 -33.20
N ALA A 20 -34.71 -23.04 -33.23
CA ALA A 20 -34.83 -21.94 -34.18
C ALA A 20 -35.35 -20.71 -33.37
N MET A 21 -34.73 -19.51 -33.52
CA MET A 21 -35.26 -18.10 -33.54
C MET A 21 -36.28 -17.59 -32.46
N PRO A 22 -36.43 -16.26 -32.17
CA PRO A 22 -36.29 -15.11 -33.09
C PRO A 22 -35.75 -13.76 -32.56
N ALA A 23 -35.66 -12.83 -33.51
CA ALA A 23 -35.21 -11.43 -33.44
C ALA A 23 -36.27 -10.42 -32.92
N ARG A 24 -35.77 -9.33 -32.29
CA ARG A 24 -36.39 -7.99 -32.15
C ARG A 24 -35.38 -7.11 -31.37
N ARG A 25 -35.10 -5.83 -31.64
CA ARG A 25 -35.71 -4.80 -32.48
C ARG A 25 -34.75 -3.62 -32.47
N GLU A 26 -34.33 -3.13 -33.63
CA GLU A 26 -33.63 -1.85 -33.77
C GLU A 26 -34.54 -0.69 -33.34
N ARG A 27 -33.97 0.31 -32.66
CA ARG A 27 -34.59 1.62 -32.50
C ARG A 27 -33.50 2.71 -32.47
N ASN A 28 -33.07 3.07 -33.68
CA ASN A 28 -33.07 4.43 -34.22
C ASN A 28 -32.75 5.60 -33.25
N ARG A 29 -31.61 6.29 -33.48
CA ARG A 29 -31.58 7.68 -33.97
C ARG A 29 -30.15 8.24 -33.97
N GLN A 30 -29.72 8.67 -35.16
CA GLN A 30 -28.51 9.44 -35.42
C GLN A 30 -28.80 10.95 -35.30
N ALA A 31 -27.70 11.70 -35.18
CA ALA A 31 -27.48 13.12 -35.47
C ALA A 31 -27.66 14.14 -34.32
N ALA A 32 -26.53 14.72 -33.87
CA ALA A 32 -26.24 16.15 -34.01
C ALA A 32 -24.80 16.46 -33.58
N ALA A 33 -24.13 17.29 -34.37
CA ALA A 33 -22.76 17.78 -34.22
C ALA A 33 -22.64 18.91 -33.18
N ALA A 34 -21.46 19.07 -32.53
CA ALA A 34 -20.84 20.36 -32.17
C ALA A 34 -19.57 20.20 -31.30
N GLY A 35 -18.45 20.82 -31.74
CA GLY A 35 -17.49 21.54 -30.89
C GLY A 35 -16.33 20.77 -30.20
N PRO A 36 -15.06 21.18 -30.40
CA PRO A 36 -13.94 20.77 -29.57
C PRO A 36 -13.76 21.76 -28.41
N GLU A 37 -13.94 21.33 -27.17
CA GLU A 37 -13.55 22.14 -26.01
C GLU A 37 -12.90 21.31 -24.89
N HIS A 38 -11.65 21.70 -24.61
CA HIS A 38 -10.98 21.67 -23.32
C HIS A 38 -11.49 20.65 -22.28
N SER A 39 -11.01 19.41 -22.40
CA SER A 39 -10.88 18.54 -21.23
C SER A 39 -9.75 19.05 -20.35
N ARG A 40 -10.04 20.07 -19.52
CA ARG A 40 -9.27 20.41 -18.33
C ARG A 40 -9.04 19.09 -17.57
N GLY A 41 -7.79 18.65 -17.53
CA GLY A 41 -7.32 17.51 -16.75
C GLY A 41 -7.75 17.70 -15.31
N LYS A 42 -8.91 17.15 -14.97
CA LYS A 42 -9.47 17.11 -13.63
C LYS A 42 -8.60 16.14 -12.87
N GLY A 43 -7.51 16.67 -12.29
CA GLY A 43 -6.58 15.95 -11.46
C GLY A 43 -7.38 15.16 -10.44
N ARG A 44 -7.48 13.85 -10.67
CA ARG A 44 -8.02 12.88 -9.72
C ARG A 44 -7.07 12.87 -8.52
N ARG A 45 -7.22 13.84 -7.62
CA ARG A 45 -6.82 13.65 -6.22
C ARG A 45 -7.77 12.60 -5.67
N GLY A 46 -7.44 11.34 -5.93
CA GLY A 46 -8.15 10.20 -5.40
C GLY A 46 -8.21 10.31 -3.86
N PRO A 47 -9.26 9.78 -3.23
CA PRO A 47 -9.39 9.81 -1.78
C PRO A 47 -8.15 9.13 -1.18
N ARG A 48 -7.32 9.89 -0.46
CA ARG A 48 -6.12 9.38 0.21
C ARG A 48 -6.58 8.31 1.20
N GLY A 49 -6.41 7.07 0.78
CA GLY A 49 -6.95 5.88 1.42
C GLY A 49 -6.63 5.83 2.90
N ARG A 50 -7.68 5.60 3.69
CA ARG A 50 -7.68 5.49 5.14
C ARG A 50 -6.89 4.28 5.68
N ASN A 51 -6.36 3.44 4.77
CA ASN A 51 -5.62 2.20 5.06
C ASN A 51 -4.30 2.12 4.26
N ARG A 52 -3.47 3.16 4.29
CA ARG A 52 -2.08 2.99 3.86
C ARG A 52 -1.38 2.21 4.97
N GLY A 53 -0.93 0.99 4.67
CA GLY A 53 -0.10 0.20 5.59
C GLY A 53 1.21 0.94 5.93
N CYS A 54 2.12 0.29 6.63
CA CYS A 54 3.38 0.92 6.99
C CYS A 54 4.22 1.28 5.74
N VAL A 55 4.35 2.58 5.45
CA VAL A 55 4.99 3.12 4.24
C VAL A 55 6.08 4.13 4.56
N LEU A 56 7.06 4.20 3.66
CA LEU A 56 8.11 5.20 3.67
C LEU A 56 7.65 6.45 2.91
N THR A 57 7.78 7.62 3.54
CA THR A 57 7.48 8.92 2.93
C THR A 57 8.73 9.80 2.97
N ALA A 58 8.93 10.63 1.95
CA ALA A 58 10.06 11.55 1.84
C ALA A 58 9.58 13.00 1.75
N ILE A 59 10.29 13.90 2.43
CA ILE A 59 10.08 15.35 2.40
C ILE A 59 11.44 16.05 2.26
N HIS A 60 11.49 17.12 1.48
CA HIS A 60 12.67 17.96 1.34
C HIS A 60 12.61 19.07 2.40
N LEU A 61 13.68 19.26 3.16
CA LEU A 61 13.76 20.17 4.30
C LEU A 61 15.14 20.83 4.36
N ASN A 62 15.23 21.98 5.02
CA ASN A 62 16.50 22.51 5.48
C ASN A 62 16.96 21.76 6.74
N VAL A 63 18.26 21.74 7.02
CA VAL A 63 18.78 21.20 8.29
C VAL A 63 18.25 21.98 9.50
N THR A 64 18.00 23.28 9.35
CA THR A 64 17.39 24.14 10.38
C THR A 64 15.95 23.74 10.72
N ASP A 65 15.19 23.23 9.74
CA ASP A 65 13.80 22.77 9.92
C ASP A 65 13.70 21.54 10.85
N LEU A 66 14.81 20.84 11.08
CA LEU A 66 14.87 19.71 12.01
C LEU A 66 14.81 20.14 13.49
N GLY A 67 15.03 21.43 13.79
CA GLY A 67 14.95 21.96 15.16
C GLY A 67 16.04 21.43 16.10
N LEU A 68 17.19 21.00 15.56
CA LEU A 68 18.31 20.45 16.32
C LEU A 68 19.31 21.52 16.81
N GLY A 69 19.06 22.81 16.51
CA GLY A 69 19.90 23.93 16.93
C GLY A 69 21.10 24.22 16.02
N TYR A 70 21.16 23.64 14.83
CA TYR A 70 22.18 23.96 13.84
C TYR A 70 21.81 25.20 13.03
N GLU A 71 22.77 26.10 12.84
CA GLU A 71 22.67 27.26 11.97
C GLU A 71 23.44 26.97 10.67
N THR A 72 22.70 26.57 9.63
CA THR A 72 23.28 26.22 8.32
C THR A 72 22.25 26.44 7.22
N LYS A 73 22.73 26.58 5.98
CA LYS A 73 21.92 26.67 4.77
C LYS A 73 21.83 25.35 4.01
N GLU A 74 22.37 24.27 4.57
CA GLU A 74 22.28 22.95 3.95
C GLU A 74 20.87 22.36 4.02
N GLU A 75 20.54 21.57 3.00
CA GLU A 75 19.24 20.92 2.80
C GLU A 75 19.40 19.40 2.82
N LEU A 76 18.32 18.68 3.13
CA LEU A 76 18.27 17.23 3.09
C LEU A 76 16.91 16.69 2.64
N ILE A 77 16.91 15.43 2.19
CA ILE A 77 15.69 14.66 2.02
C ILE A 77 15.46 13.83 3.29
N PHE A 78 14.53 14.26 4.13
CA PHE A 78 14.13 13.52 5.30
C PHE A 78 13.02 12.51 4.94
N ARG A 79 13.34 11.23 5.12
CA ARG A 79 12.41 10.13 5.03
C ARG A 79 11.94 9.64 6.41
N TYR A 80 10.65 9.33 6.52
CA TYR A 80 10.03 8.82 7.74
C TYR A 80 8.99 7.73 7.47
N CYS A 81 8.74 6.92 8.50
CA CYS A 81 7.77 5.84 8.47
C CYS A 81 6.42 6.30 9.03
N SER A 82 5.34 6.00 8.31
CA SER A 82 3.98 6.30 8.74
C SER A 82 2.98 5.30 8.16
N GLY A 83 1.80 5.21 8.74
CA GLY A 83 0.74 4.28 8.33
C GLY A 83 0.36 3.30 9.44
N SER A 84 -0.66 2.47 9.18
CA SER A 84 -1.15 1.49 10.15
C SER A 84 -0.44 0.13 10.02
N CYS A 85 -0.43 -0.63 11.12
CA CYS A 85 0.17 -1.96 11.22
C CYS A 85 -0.85 -3.08 11.43
N ASP A 86 -2.14 -2.80 11.21
CA ASP A 86 -3.25 -3.75 11.43
C ASP A 86 -3.12 -5.02 10.57
N ALA A 87 -2.50 -4.89 9.38
CA ALA A 87 -2.33 -6.02 8.46
C ALA A 87 -1.16 -6.96 8.83
N ALA A 88 -0.22 -6.51 9.66
CA ALA A 88 0.96 -7.27 10.06
C ALA A 88 0.83 -7.86 11.48
N GLU A 89 -0.38 -7.91 12.04
CA GLU A 89 -0.65 -8.43 13.38
C GLU A 89 -0.11 -9.87 13.56
N THR A 90 0.87 -10.02 14.44
CA THR A 90 1.38 -11.33 14.86
C THR A 90 0.39 -12.02 15.81
N MET A 91 0.64 -13.30 16.16
CA MET A 91 -0.16 -13.97 17.18
C MET A 91 -0.10 -13.23 18.53
N TYR A 92 1.06 -12.68 18.86
CA TYR A 92 1.24 -11.88 20.08
C TYR A 92 0.33 -10.65 20.08
N ASP A 93 0.26 -9.90 18.98
CA ASP A 93 -0.61 -8.74 18.84
C ASP A 93 -2.10 -9.11 18.97
N LYS A 94 -2.50 -10.24 18.39
CA LYS A 94 -3.87 -10.77 18.52
C LYS A 94 -4.21 -11.12 19.97
N ILE A 95 -3.28 -11.75 20.68
CA ILE A 95 -3.44 -12.07 22.11
C ILE A 95 -3.58 -10.78 22.91
N LEU A 96 -2.69 -9.79 22.72
CA LEU A 96 -2.77 -8.50 23.40
C LEU A 96 -4.11 -7.80 23.14
N LYS A 97 -4.56 -7.76 21.89
CA LYS A 97 -5.84 -7.17 21.50
C LYS A 97 -7.03 -7.86 22.18
N ASN A 98 -7.00 -9.18 22.32
CA ASN A 98 -8.04 -9.95 23.00
C ASN A 98 -8.01 -9.76 24.52
N LEU A 99 -6.83 -9.73 25.13
CA LEU A 99 -6.67 -9.50 26.57
C LEU A 99 -7.04 -8.06 26.97
N SER A 100 -6.78 -7.09 26.09
CA SER A 100 -7.19 -5.68 26.24
C SER A 100 -8.72 -5.58 26.20
N LYS A 101 -9.36 -6.18 25.19
CA LYS A 101 -10.83 -6.25 25.08
C LYS A 101 -11.51 -6.92 26.27
N SER A 102 -10.90 -7.99 26.80
CA SER A 102 -11.43 -8.70 27.98
C SER A 102 -11.05 -8.06 29.32
N ARG A 103 -10.37 -6.90 29.31
CA ARG A 103 -9.89 -6.17 30.50
C ARG A 103 -9.06 -7.03 31.46
N ARG A 104 -8.33 -8.00 30.91
CA ARG A 104 -7.43 -8.89 31.67
C ARG A 104 -5.99 -8.41 31.70
N LEU A 105 -5.64 -7.41 30.89
CA LEU A 105 -4.37 -6.70 30.98
C LEU A 105 -4.44 -5.65 32.10
N ALA A 106 -3.49 -5.68 33.02
CA ALA A 106 -3.35 -4.69 34.09
C ALA A 106 -3.14 -3.26 33.55
N SER A 107 -2.66 -3.14 32.32
CA SER A 107 -2.52 -1.87 31.60
C SER A 107 -2.95 -2.06 30.15
N ASP A 108 -3.90 -1.25 29.70
CA ASP A 108 -4.32 -1.18 28.30
C ASP A 108 -3.25 -0.54 27.39
N LYS A 109 -2.11 -0.15 27.97
CA LYS A 109 -0.94 0.40 27.26
C LYS A 109 0.01 -0.70 26.76
N ALA A 110 -0.43 -1.95 26.69
CA ALA A 110 0.39 -2.99 26.05
C ALA A 110 0.63 -2.57 24.59
N GLY A 111 1.89 -2.29 24.26
CA GLY A 111 2.27 -1.70 22.99
C GLY A 111 1.86 -2.59 21.82
N GLN A 112 1.06 -2.04 20.91
CA GLN A 112 0.77 -2.66 19.62
C GLN A 112 1.92 -2.40 18.66
N ALA A 113 2.11 -3.28 17.68
CA ALA A 113 3.07 -3.05 16.60
C ALA A 113 2.86 -1.68 15.95
N CYS A 114 3.93 -0.90 15.83
CA CYS A 114 3.91 0.46 15.28
C CYS A 114 4.78 0.54 14.02
N CYS A 115 4.41 1.43 13.09
CA CYS A 115 5.20 1.65 11.89
C CYS A 115 6.47 2.43 12.22
N ARG A 116 7.62 1.74 12.24
CA ARG A 116 8.92 2.31 12.64
C ARG A 116 10.01 2.01 11.60
N PRO A 117 11.11 2.79 11.61
CA PRO A 117 12.27 2.48 10.79
C PRO A 117 12.92 1.17 11.23
N ILE A 118 13.12 0.25 10.29
CA ILE A 118 13.91 -0.98 10.48
C ILE A 118 15.31 -0.88 9.87
N ALA A 119 15.56 0.20 9.13
CA ALA A 119 16.86 0.59 8.63
C ALA A 119 16.89 2.12 8.48
N TYR A 120 18.08 2.69 8.63
CA TYR A 120 18.31 4.13 8.48
C TYR A 120 19.11 4.40 7.20
N ASP A 121 18.95 5.61 6.67
CA ASP A 121 19.78 6.12 5.59
C ASP A 121 21.20 6.41 6.09
N ASP A 122 22.10 6.67 5.14
CA ASP A 122 23.50 6.93 5.40
C ASP A 122 23.69 8.23 6.21
N ASP A 123 24.85 8.38 6.85
CA ASP A 123 25.15 9.55 7.67
C ASP A 123 25.19 10.82 6.78
N LEU A 124 24.52 11.89 7.22
CA LEU A 124 24.55 13.19 6.54
C LEU A 124 25.62 14.06 7.19
N SER A 125 26.56 14.56 6.39
CA SER A 125 27.57 15.52 6.85
C SER A 125 27.30 16.89 6.23
N PHE A 126 27.34 17.94 7.04
CA PHE A 126 27.12 19.31 6.60
C PHE A 126 28.06 20.27 7.33
N LEU A 127 28.26 21.45 6.74
CA LEU A 127 29.00 22.55 7.33
C LEU A 127 28.04 23.62 7.88
N ASP A 128 28.26 24.09 9.09
CA ASP A 128 27.49 25.20 9.66
C ASP A 128 28.05 26.57 9.25
N ASP A 129 27.32 27.64 9.59
CA ASP A 129 27.72 29.02 9.27
C ASP A 129 29.03 29.44 9.99
N ASN A 130 29.43 28.71 11.02
CA ASN A 130 30.70 28.89 11.75
C ASN A 130 31.84 28.03 11.17
N LEU A 131 31.65 27.40 10.02
CA LEU A 131 32.61 26.51 9.36
C LEU A 131 32.97 25.27 10.18
N VAL A 132 32.04 24.78 11.02
CA VAL A 132 32.18 23.55 11.79
C VAL A 132 31.42 22.43 11.11
N TYR A 133 32.09 21.28 10.93
CA TYR A 133 31.48 20.09 10.36
C TYR A 133 30.65 19.33 11.40
N HIS A 134 29.46 18.91 11.00
CA HIS A 134 28.56 18.09 11.81
C HIS A 134 28.13 16.85 11.03
N ILE A 135 27.76 15.78 11.77
CA ILE A 135 27.32 14.51 11.19
C ILE A 135 26.04 14.06 11.88
N LEU A 136 24.96 13.87 11.11
CA LEU A 136 23.71 13.30 11.59
C LEU A 136 23.64 11.81 11.30
N ARG A 137 23.61 11.01 12.37
CA ARG A 137 23.48 9.55 12.30
C ARG A 137 22.07 9.10 12.61
N LYS A 138 21.61 8.04 11.94
CA LYS A 138 20.27 7.44 12.13
C LYS A 138 19.14 8.49 12.09
N HIS A 139 19.34 9.54 11.30
CA HIS A 139 18.46 10.69 11.26
C HIS A 139 17.26 10.44 10.34
N SER A 140 17.42 9.65 9.27
CA SER A 140 16.37 9.38 8.29
C SER A 140 16.14 7.89 8.06
N ALA A 141 14.90 7.50 7.72
CA ALA A 141 14.50 6.12 7.52
C ALA A 141 14.80 5.62 6.10
N LYS A 142 15.43 4.45 5.98
CA LYS A 142 15.67 3.77 4.69
C LYS A 142 14.61 2.72 4.38
N ARG A 143 14.11 2.03 5.42
CA ARG A 143 13.05 1.02 5.31
C ARG A 143 12.13 1.08 6.53
N CYS A 144 10.86 0.80 6.31
CA CYS A 144 9.82 0.77 7.34
C CYS A 144 9.32 -0.65 7.59
N GLY A 145 8.93 -0.92 8.82
CA GLY A 145 8.30 -2.18 9.22
C GLY A 145 7.40 -1.97 10.44
N CYS A 146 6.52 -2.94 10.66
CA CYS A 146 5.71 -3.03 11.87
C CYS A 146 6.49 -3.81 12.92
N ILE A 147 6.83 -3.13 14.03
CA ILE A 147 7.60 -3.69 15.16
C ILE A 147 7.01 -3.23 16.50
#